data_AF-A0A1G8ZCS7-F1
#
_entry.id   AF-A0A1G8ZCS7-F1
#
_cell.length_a   1.000
_cell.length_b   1.000
_cell.length_c   1.000
_cell.angle_alpha   90.00
_cell.angle_beta   90.00
_cell.angle_gamma   90.00
#
_symmetry.space_group_name_H-M   'P 1'
#
loop_
_entity.id
_entity.type
_entity.pdbx_description
1 polymer ?
#
loop_
_entity_poly.entity_id
_entity_poly.type
_entity_poly.pdbx_seq_one_letter_code
_entity_poly.pdbx_strand_id
1 'polypeptide(L)'
;MYVDPPAPRAREMGEQPPIAPAGPLDAPQRAWQFNPDYQRLVEAWNAVMPHLDTLSTALDKAYSRAKSPQTWDAPVGERYVEDIREWRNRLDRYRHSVLTAISDEAADTPRWVQTAANAPHAFP
;
A
#
# COMPACT_ATOMS: atom_id res chain seq x y z
N MET A 1 -18.16 -6.83 2.89
CA MET A 1 -16.98 -6.53 2.04
C MET A 1 -16.02 -5.75 2.91
N TYR A 2 -14.74 -6.13 2.95
CA TYR A 2 -13.76 -5.38 3.72
C TYR A 2 -13.53 -4.02 3.06
N VAL A 3 -13.39 -2.97 3.86
CA VAL A 3 -13.03 -1.65 3.37
C VAL A 3 -11.51 -1.58 3.31
N ASP A 4 -10.97 -1.10 2.20
CA ASP A 4 -9.53 -0.88 2.08
C ASP A 4 -9.08 0.20 3.07
N PRO A 5 -7.94 0.02 3.76
CA PRO A 5 -7.39 1.03 4.65
C PRO A 5 -6.89 2.26 3.87
N PRO A 6 -6.60 3.39 4.53
CA PRO A 6 -6.04 4.55 3.86
C PRO A 6 -4.66 4.23 3.26
N ALA A 7 -4.44 4.67 2.02
CA ALA A 7 -3.17 4.53 1.33
C ALA A 7 -2.07 5.42 1.97
N PRO A 8 -0.81 4.97 2.05
CA PRO A 8 0.33 5.81 2.41
C PRO A 8 0.45 7.03 1.48
N ARG A 9 0.71 8.21 2.05
CA ARG A 9 0.75 9.46 1.29
C ARG A 9 2.13 9.71 0.70
N ALA A 10 2.22 9.65 -0.62
CA ALA A 10 3.42 10.04 -1.37
C ALA A 10 3.86 11.47 -1.00
N ARG A 11 5.15 11.77 -1.18
CA ARG A 11 5.67 13.12 -1.01
C ARG A 11 5.03 14.06 -2.03
N GLU A 12 4.43 15.16 -1.56
CA GLU A 12 3.88 16.18 -2.43
C GLU A 12 4.95 17.16 -2.92
N MET A 13 4.74 17.77 -4.09
CA MET A 13 5.64 18.78 -4.62
C MET A 13 5.60 20.02 -3.72
N GLY A 14 6.74 20.40 -3.15
CA GLY A 14 6.84 21.52 -2.21
C GLY A 14 6.55 21.14 -0.74
N GLU A 15 6.30 19.86 -0.45
CA GLU A 15 6.14 19.39 0.93
C GLU A 15 7.44 19.58 1.72
N GLN A 16 7.31 20.19 2.91
CA GLN A 16 8.41 20.49 3.83
C GLN A 16 8.26 19.70 5.13
N PRO A 17 9.36 19.43 5.85
CA PRO A 17 9.30 18.80 7.16
C PRO A 17 8.45 19.65 8.14
N PRO A 18 7.84 19.02 9.16
CA PRO A 18 6.95 19.71 10.11
C PRO A 18 7.65 20.75 10.99
N ILE A 19 8.99 20.78 11.02
CA ILE A 19 9.78 21.74 11.78
C ILE A 19 10.55 22.61 10.78
N ALA A 20 10.10 23.86 10.61
CA ALA A 20 10.90 24.88 9.94
C ALA A 20 12.13 25.23 10.81
N PRO A 21 13.30 25.53 10.21
CA PRO A 21 14.47 25.94 10.99
C PRO A 21 14.14 27.19 11.82
N ALA A 22 14.28 27.09 13.15
CA ALA A 22 13.76 28.08 14.10
C ALA A 22 14.67 29.32 14.27
N GLY A 23 15.80 29.40 13.58
CA GLY A 23 16.60 30.62 13.53
C GLY A 23 18.05 30.40 13.08
N PRO A 24 18.80 31.50 12.91
CA PRO A 24 20.20 31.47 12.45
C PRO A 24 21.21 30.99 13.51
N LEU A 25 20.77 30.64 14.73
CA LEU A 25 21.63 30.26 15.87
C LEU A 25 21.42 28.83 16.39
N ASP A 26 20.46 28.07 15.85
CA ASP A 26 20.38 26.65 16.17
C ASP A 26 21.52 25.90 15.48
N ALA A 27 22.25 25.09 16.25
CA ALA A 27 23.36 24.20 15.86
C ALA A 27 23.11 23.52 14.49
N PRO A 28 24.16 23.16 13.72
CA PRO A 28 24.11 23.07 12.25
C PRO A 28 22.84 22.37 11.81
N GLN A 29 21.97 23.13 11.12
CA GLN A 29 20.66 22.68 10.66
C GLN A 29 20.80 21.26 10.10
N ARG A 30 20.37 20.25 10.87
CA ARG A 30 20.37 18.88 10.38
C ARG A 30 19.39 18.88 9.22
N ALA A 31 19.91 18.69 8.00
CA ALA A 31 19.08 18.72 6.81
C ALA A 31 18.03 17.61 6.95
N TRP A 32 16.76 17.93 6.72
CA TRP A 32 15.69 16.94 6.74
C TRP A 32 15.57 16.31 5.37
N GLN A 33 15.30 15.01 5.33
CA GLN A 33 14.94 14.32 4.10
C GLN A 33 13.64 13.56 4.28
N PHE A 34 12.92 13.36 3.17
CA PHE A 34 11.80 12.44 3.15
C PHE A 34 12.31 11.03 3.44
N ASN A 35 11.62 10.31 4.32
CA ASN A 35 12.08 9.02 4.78
C ASN A 35 12.07 8.00 3.61
N PRO A 36 13.24 7.45 3.22
CA PRO A 36 13.29 6.44 2.16
C PRO A 36 12.54 5.16 2.54
N ASP A 37 12.46 4.80 3.83
CA ASP A 37 11.72 3.62 4.27
C ASP A 37 10.20 3.83 4.09
N TYR A 38 9.70 5.01 4.44
CA TYR A 38 8.30 5.39 4.15
C TYR A 38 8.01 5.38 2.64
N GLN A 39 8.93 5.90 1.84
CA GLN A 39 8.80 5.93 0.38
C GLN A 39 8.65 4.51 -0.20
N ARG A 40 9.38 3.52 0.33
CA ARG A 40 9.23 2.12 -0.10
C ARG A 40 7.85 1.57 0.22
N LEU A 41 7.21 1.98 1.31
CA LEU A 41 5.83 1.58 1.64
C LEU A 41 4.81 2.15 0.65
N VAL A 42 5.00 3.42 0.25
CA VAL A 42 4.19 4.04 -0.82
C VAL A 42 4.35 3.28 -2.13
N GLU A 43 5.58 2.91 -2.50
CA GLU A 43 5.87 2.13 -3.70
C GLU A 43 5.26 0.73 -3.63
N ALA A 44 5.37 0.05 -2.49
CA ALA A 44 4.79 -1.26 -2.26
C ALA A 44 3.26 -1.23 -2.43
N TRP A 45 2.58 -0.23 -1.85
CA TRP A 45 1.15 -0.03 -2.02
C TRP A 45 0.77 0.11 -3.50
N ASN A 46 1.46 1.00 -4.21
CA ASN A 46 1.18 1.30 -5.61
C ASN A 46 1.52 0.13 -6.55
N ALA A 47 2.48 -0.71 -6.19
CA ALA A 47 2.81 -1.91 -6.95
C ALA A 47 1.76 -3.02 -6.75
N VAL A 48 1.30 -3.23 -5.51
CA VAL A 48 0.41 -4.35 -5.18
C VAL A 48 -1.04 -4.08 -5.59
N MET A 49 -1.54 -2.85 -5.42
CA MET A 49 -2.95 -2.52 -5.66
C MET A 49 -3.45 -2.92 -7.07
N PRO A 50 -2.76 -2.58 -8.17
CA PRO A 50 -3.22 -2.94 -9.52
C PRO A 50 -3.28 -4.45 -9.76
N HIS A 51 -2.40 -5.22 -9.12
CA HIS A 51 -2.40 -6.67 -9.21
C HIS A 51 -3.62 -7.28 -8.50
N LEU A 52 -3.97 -6.77 -7.32
CA LEU A 52 -5.17 -7.18 -6.59
C LEU A 52 -6.46 -6.84 -7.35
N ASP A 53 -6.51 -5.65 -7.96
CA ASP A 53 -7.64 -5.23 -8.80
C ASP A 53 -7.79 -6.12 -10.05
N THR A 54 -6.68 -6.45 -10.70
CA THR A 54 -6.66 -7.36 -11.85
C THR A 54 -7.16 -8.75 -11.48
N LEU A 55 -6.69 -9.31 -10.36
CA LEU A 55 -7.12 -10.62 -9.87
C LEU A 55 -8.61 -10.63 -9.53
N SER A 56 -9.10 -9.58 -8.85
CA SER A 56 -10.52 -9.45 -8.50
C SER A 56 -11.39 -9.42 -9.76
N THR A 57 -11.01 -8.58 -10.72
CA THR A 57 -11.68 -8.46 -12.02
C THR A 57 -11.68 -9.79 -12.80
N ALA A 58 -10.58 -10.55 -12.74
CA ALA A 58 -10.48 -11.84 -13.40
C ALA A 58 -11.45 -12.86 -12.77
N LEU A 59 -11.53 -12.91 -11.43
CA LEU A 59 -12.47 -13.77 -10.72
C LEU A 59 -13.93 -13.35 -10.95
N ASP A 60 -14.22 -12.06 -11.05
CA ASP A 60 -15.55 -11.55 -11.42
C ASP A 60 -15.99 -12.04 -12.80
N LYS A 61 -15.11 -11.94 -13.79
CA LYS A 61 -15.36 -12.42 -15.16
C LYS A 61 -15.54 -13.94 -15.20
N ALA A 62 -14.74 -14.68 -14.44
CA ALA A 62 -14.89 -16.13 -14.33
C ALA A 62 -16.23 -16.49 -13.69
N TYR A 63 -16.60 -15.81 -12.62
CA TYR A 63 -17.88 -15.99 -11.92
C TYR A 63 -19.09 -15.72 -12.82
N SER A 64 -19.06 -14.64 -13.60
CA SER A 64 -20.16 -14.30 -14.50
C SER A 64 -20.35 -15.34 -15.59
N ARG A 65 -19.26 -15.93 -16.10
CA ARG A 65 -19.30 -17.04 -17.06
C ARG A 65 -19.77 -18.34 -16.44
N ALA A 66 -19.30 -18.66 -15.22
CA ALA A 66 -19.70 -19.84 -14.47
C ALA A 66 -21.21 -19.92 -14.22
N LYS A 67 -21.83 -18.76 -13.94
CA LYS A 67 -23.27 -18.62 -13.73
C LYS A 67 -24.12 -18.74 -14.99
N SER A 68 -23.53 -18.70 -16.18
CA SER A 68 -24.29 -18.76 -17.43
C SER A 68 -24.83 -20.18 -17.63
N PRO A 69 -26.15 -20.39 -17.65
CA PRO A 69 -26.75 -21.72 -17.89
C PRO A 69 -26.41 -22.29 -19.27
N GLN A 70 -25.90 -21.45 -20.17
CA GLN A 70 -25.50 -21.83 -21.53
C GLN A 70 -24.09 -22.43 -21.59
N THR A 71 -23.30 -22.34 -20.51
CA THR A 71 -21.87 -22.66 -20.53
C THR A 71 -21.54 -23.99 -19.85
N TRP A 72 -22.36 -24.45 -18.90
CA TRP A 72 -22.06 -25.66 -18.12
C TRP A 72 -23.29 -26.52 -17.91
N ASP A 73 -23.10 -27.83 -17.89
CA ASP A 73 -24.10 -28.79 -17.40
C ASP A 73 -24.30 -28.55 -15.89
N ALA A 74 -25.56 -28.64 -15.41
CA ALA A 74 -25.99 -28.02 -14.15
C ALA A 74 -25.12 -28.37 -12.92
N PRO A 75 -24.71 -29.64 -12.67
CA PRO A 75 -23.91 -29.99 -11.49
C PRO A 75 -22.46 -29.47 -11.53
N VAL A 76 -21.87 -29.36 -12.73
CA VAL A 76 -20.49 -28.86 -12.91
C VAL A 76 -20.46 -27.35 -12.71
N GLY A 77 -21.48 -26.66 -13.23
CA GLY A 77 -21.65 -25.22 -13.06
C GLY A 77 -21.79 -24.82 -11.58
N GLU A 78 -22.59 -25.56 -10.81
CA GLU A 78 -22.80 -25.29 -9.38
C GLU A 78 -21.49 -25.38 -8.57
N ARG A 79 -20.74 -26.48 -8.74
CA ARG A 79 -19.45 -26.65 -8.07
C ARG A 79 -18.46 -25.55 -8.46
N TYR A 80 -18.38 -25.22 -9.75
CA TYR A 80 -17.48 -24.17 -10.23
C TYR A 80 -17.82 -22.78 -9.66
N VAL A 81 -19.13 -22.47 -9.55
CA VAL A 81 -19.62 -21.24 -8.91
C VAL A 81 -19.27 -21.19 -7.43
N GLU A 82 -19.35 -22.32 -6.72
CA GLU A 82 -18.96 -22.42 -5.30
C GLU A 82 -17.47 -22.22 -5.10
N ASP A 83 -16.63 -22.91 -5.88
CA ASP A 83 -15.17 -22.78 -5.82
C ASP A 83 -14.75 -21.32 -6.10
N ILE A 84 -15.32 -20.67 -7.12
CA ILE A 84 -15.01 -19.27 -7.43
C ILE A 84 -15.43 -18.33 -6.30
N ARG A 85 -16.58 -18.57 -5.65
CA ARG A 85 -17.00 -17.77 -4.48
C ARG A 85 -15.98 -17.88 -3.37
N GLU A 86 -15.46 -19.08 -3.12
CA GLU A 86 -14.42 -19.28 -2.13
C GLU A 86 -13.14 -18.51 -2.49
N TRP A 87 -12.69 -18.59 -3.74
CA TRP A 87 -11.53 -17.85 -4.21
C TRP A 87 -11.70 -16.34 -4.08
N ARG A 88 -12.88 -15.79 -4.39
CA ARG A 88 -13.19 -14.37 -4.18
C ARG A 88 -13.09 -13.98 -2.70
N ASN A 89 -13.69 -14.77 -1.81
CA ASN A 89 -13.61 -14.52 -0.36
C ASN A 89 -12.18 -14.63 0.18
N ARG A 90 -11.36 -15.52 -0.37
CA ARG A 90 -9.93 -15.63 -0.04
C ARG A 90 -9.16 -14.40 -0.54
N LEU A 91 -9.43 -13.95 -1.77
CA LEU A 91 -8.79 -12.76 -2.34
C LEU A 91 -9.16 -11.48 -1.58
N ASP A 92 -10.42 -11.30 -1.20
CA ASP A 92 -10.86 -10.13 -0.42
C ASP A 92 -10.15 -10.06 0.94
N ARG A 93 -10.01 -11.21 1.63
CA ARG A 93 -9.25 -11.30 2.88
C ARG A 93 -7.76 -11.01 2.67
N TYR A 94 -7.18 -11.55 1.61
CA TYR A 94 -5.78 -11.31 1.27
C TYR A 94 -5.52 -9.83 0.96
N ARG A 95 -6.37 -9.20 0.13
CA ARG A 95 -6.34 -7.76 -0.17
C ARG A 95 -6.35 -6.95 1.11
N HIS A 96 -7.35 -7.18 1.96
CA HIS A 96 -7.47 -6.44 3.20
C HIS A 96 -6.24 -6.63 4.09
N SER A 97 -5.74 -7.86 4.25
CA SER A 97 -4.57 -8.15 5.06
C SER A 97 -3.30 -7.45 4.57
N VAL A 98 -3.01 -7.50 3.27
CA VAL A 98 -1.78 -6.91 2.71
C VAL A 98 -1.83 -5.39 2.77
N LEU A 99 -2.97 -4.79 2.39
CA LEU A 99 -3.12 -3.34 2.44
C LEU A 99 -3.10 -2.83 3.88
N THR A 100 -3.68 -3.57 4.83
CA THR A 100 -3.62 -3.20 6.26
C THR A 100 -2.20 -3.23 6.77
N ALA A 101 -1.44 -4.29 6.47
CA ALA A 101 -0.03 -4.37 6.87
C ALA A 101 0.81 -3.19 6.35
N ILE A 102 0.61 -2.78 5.09
CA ILE A 102 1.32 -1.63 4.52
C ILE A 102 0.86 -0.31 5.17
N SER A 103 -0.45 -0.15 5.43
CA SER A 103 -1.02 1.05 6.03
C SER A 103 -0.58 1.23 7.48
N ASP A 104 -0.59 0.16 8.27
CA ASP A 104 -0.17 0.15 9.67
C ASP A 104 1.32 0.47 9.78
N GLU A 105 2.18 -0.19 8.97
CA GLU A 105 3.61 0.12 8.95
C GLU A 105 3.88 1.58 8.52
N ALA A 106 3.09 2.10 7.57
CA ALA A 106 3.20 3.50 7.16
C ALA A 106 2.72 4.47 8.25
N ALA A 107 1.75 4.08 9.07
CA ALA A 107 1.30 4.89 10.21
C ALA A 107 2.38 4.99 11.30
N ASP A 108 3.13 3.90 11.52
CA ASP A 108 4.21 3.83 12.50
C ASP A 108 5.55 4.39 11.97
N THR A 109 5.68 4.56 10.66
CA THR A 109 6.89 5.09 10.03
C THR A 109 6.85 6.62 9.89
N PRO A 110 7.82 7.37 10.43
CA PRO A 110 7.87 8.82 10.24
C PRO A 110 8.13 9.18 8.77
N ARG A 111 7.37 10.13 8.22
CA ARG A 111 7.54 10.60 6.83
C ARG A 111 8.82 11.39 6.59
N TRP A 112 9.38 11.99 7.64
CA TRP A 112 10.58 12.82 7.58
C TRP A 112 11.61 12.35 8.60
N VAL A 113 12.87 12.28 8.19
CA VAL A 113 13.99 11.91 9.05
C VAL A 113 15.11 12.94 8.94
N GLN A 114 15.82 13.17 10.05
CA GLN A 114 16.99 14.05 10.05
C GLN A 114 18.16 13.33 9.39
N THR A 115 18.86 14.03 8.51
CA THR A 115 20.11 13.53 7.91
C THR A 115 21.30 13.84 8.80
N ALA A 116 22.29 12.95 8.78
CA ALA A 116 23.59 13.18 9.40
C ALA A 116 24.53 14.06 8.53
N ALA A 117 24.04 14.58 7.40
CA ALA A 117 24.86 15.25 6.38
C ALA A 117 25.56 16.54 6.86
N ASN A 118 25.26 17.02 8.08
CA ASN A 118 25.91 18.16 8.73
C ASN A 118 26.41 17.83 10.14
N ALA A 119 26.76 16.57 10.44
CA ALA A 119 27.51 16.30 11.67
C ALA A 119 28.87 17.00 11.54
N PRO A 120 29.20 18.00 12.38
CA PRO A 120 30.52 18.62 12.32
C PRO A 120 31.53 17.51 12.55
N HIS A 121 32.37 17.24 11.55
CA HIS A 121 33.53 16.39 11.73
C HIS A 121 34.31 16.98 12.91
N ALA A 122 34.36 16.26 14.03
CA ALA A 122 35.32 16.55 15.07
C ALA A 122 36.69 16.29 14.45
N PHE A 123 37.34 17.35 13.98
CA PHE A 123 38.73 17.29 13.56
C PHE A 123 39.59 17.01 14.80
N PRO A 124 40.57 16.07 14.75
CA PRO A 124 41.64 16.00 15.72
C PRO A 124 42.60 17.19 15.59
#